data_AF-A0A6I1VVC4-F1
#
_entry.id   AF-A0A6I1VVC4-F1
#
_cell.length_a   1.000
_cell.length_b   1.000
_cell.length_c   1.000
_cell.angle_alpha   90.00
_cell.angle_beta   90.00
_cell.angle_gamma   90.00
#
_symmetry.space_group_name_H-M   'P 1'
#
loop_
_entity.id
_entity.type
_entity.pdbx_description
1 polymer ?
#
loop_
_entity_poly.entity_id
_entity_poly.type
_entity_poly.pdbx_seq_one_letter_code
_entity_poly.pdbx_strand_id
1 'polypeptide(L)'
;LSLLYVMPLMSCARALAQTLAGNPTAVSYGAMPITVKTPVCPLVVSPVPPGCEGVWTVEGQGADIKALCRDADGKLLGYALTGEAVREKLALNKELPALLA
;
A
#
# COMPACT_ATOMS: atom_id res chain seq x y z
N LEU A 1 8.25 -3.76 -11.41
CA LEU A 1 7.23 -3.86 -10.35
C LEU A 1 6.18 -4.86 -10.80
N SER A 2 5.86 -5.91 -10.03
CA SER A 2 4.77 -6.84 -10.37
C SER A 2 3.65 -6.67 -9.34
N LEU A 3 2.55 -6.04 -9.74
CA LEU A 3 1.41 -5.74 -8.86
C LEU A 3 0.19 -6.54 -9.33
N LEU A 4 0.07 -7.80 -8.88
CA LEU A 4 -0.94 -8.76 -9.31
C LEU A 4 -2.29 -8.57 -8.58
N TYR A 5 -2.84 -7.36 -8.60
CA TYR A 5 -4.12 -7.03 -7.97
C TYR A 5 -4.83 -5.85 -8.65
N VAL A 6 -6.06 -5.56 -8.23
CA VAL A 6 -7.01 -4.76 -9.01
C VAL A 6 -6.68 -3.26 -9.07
N MET A 7 -6.16 -2.64 -8.01
CA MET A 7 -5.91 -1.19 -8.01
C MET A 7 -4.97 -0.71 -9.15
N PRO A 8 -3.80 -1.34 -9.38
CA PRO A 8 -2.93 -1.02 -10.51
C PRO A 8 -3.62 -1.20 -11.85
N LEU A 9 -4.38 -2.29 -12.03
CA LEU A 9 -5.16 -2.56 -13.24
C LEU A 9 -6.13 -1.41 -13.53
N MET A 10 -6.86 -0.95 -12.51
CA MET A 10 -7.81 0.15 -12.66
C MET A 10 -7.13 1.48 -13.02
N SER A 11 -5.93 1.75 -12.48
CA SER A 11 -5.16 2.94 -12.85
C SER A 11 -4.64 2.86 -14.29
N CYS A 12 -4.12 1.71 -14.72
CA CYS A 12 -3.71 1.50 -16.10
C CYS A 12 -4.88 1.65 -17.08
N ALA A 13 -6.02 1.02 -16.80
CA ALA A 13 -7.18 1.07 -17.66
C ALA A 13 -7.68 2.52 -17.89
N ARG A 14 -7.71 3.34 -16.83
CA ARG A 14 -8.09 4.76 -16.94
C ARG A 14 -7.10 5.58 -17.77
N ALA A 15 -5.80 5.44 -17.52
CA ALA A 15 -4.76 6.16 -18.26
C ALA A 15 -4.73 5.74 -19.74
N LEU A 16 -4.90 4.44 -20.01
CA LEU A 16 -4.96 3.91 -21.37
C LEU A 16 -6.21 4.42 -22.11
N ALA A 17 -7.38 4.44 -21.46
CA ALA A 17 -8.60 4.97 -22.07
C ALA A 17 -8.45 6.44 -22.49
N GLN A 18 -7.82 7.27 -21.66
CA GLN A 18 -7.52 8.67 -22.02
C GLN A 18 -6.56 8.75 -23.21
N THR A 19 -5.51 7.93 -23.19
CA THR A 19 -4.52 7.88 -24.27
C THR A 19 -5.15 7.46 -25.60
N LEU A 20 -6.01 6.44 -25.59
CA LEU A 20 -6.76 6.00 -26.78
C LEU A 20 -7.78 7.05 -27.25
N ALA A 21 -8.30 7.89 -26.35
CA ALA A 21 -9.18 9.01 -26.67
C ALA A 21 -8.42 10.27 -27.16
N GLY A 22 -7.10 10.18 -27.41
CA GLY A 22 -6.29 11.28 -27.93
C GLY A 22 -5.66 12.19 -26.87
N ASN A 23 -5.72 11.81 -25.59
CA ASN A 23 -5.07 12.52 -24.49
C ASN A 23 -3.97 11.65 -23.85
N PRO A 24 -2.71 11.74 -24.34
CA PRO A 24 -1.60 10.95 -23.80
C PRO A 24 -1.47 11.13 -22.29
N THR A 25 -1.77 10.06 -21.54
CA THR A 25 -1.84 10.10 -20.07
C THR A 25 -0.91 9.05 -19.49
N ALA A 26 0.09 9.49 -18.72
CA ALA A 26 0.97 8.59 -17.98
C ALA A 26 0.23 7.91 -16.83
N VAL A 27 0.64 6.68 -16.52
CA VAL A 27 0.11 5.95 -15.37
C VAL A 27 0.80 6.45 -14.10
N SER A 28 0.03 6.81 -13.09
CA SER A 28 0.54 7.11 -11.75
C SER A 28 -0.07 6.13 -10.73
N TYR A 29 0.78 5.60 -9.86
CA TYR A 29 0.41 4.74 -8.74
C TYR A 29 0.72 5.45 -7.42
N GLY A 30 -0.33 5.90 -6.73
CA GLY A 30 -0.22 6.33 -5.34
C GLY A 30 0.00 5.14 -4.38
N ALA A 31 -0.35 5.32 -3.11
CA ALA A 31 -0.37 4.24 -2.14
C ALA A 31 -1.41 3.17 -2.52
N MET A 32 -0.96 1.92 -2.66
CA MET A 32 -1.81 0.79 -3.08
C MET A 32 -1.72 -0.38 -2.09
N PRO A 33 -2.34 -0.27 -0.90
CA PRO A 33 -2.35 -1.35 0.07
C PRO A 33 -3.20 -2.54 -0.38
N ILE A 34 -2.73 -3.74 -0.09
CA ILE A 34 -3.41 -5.00 -0.40
C ILE A 34 -4.24 -5.42 0.81
N THR A 35 -5.55 -5.59 0.61
CA THR A 35 -6.44 -6.14 1.63
C THR A 35 -6.65 -7.64 1.39
N VAL A 36 -6.24 -8.46 2.35
CA VAL A 36 -6.44 -9.91 2.36
C VAL A 36 -7.75 -10.21 3.07
N LYS A 37 -8.67 -10.87 2.36
CA LYS A 37 -10.05 -11.12 2.82
C LYS A 37 -10.13 -12.40 3.65
N THR A 38 -9.48 -12.40 4.80
CA THR A 38 -9.50 -13.49 5.79
C THR A 38 -10.40 -13.09 6.97
N PRO A 39 -11.67 -13.51 7.03
CA PRO A 39 -12.63 -12.99 8.02
C PRO A 39 -12.22 -13.23 9.48
N VAL A 40 -11.52 -14.34 9.76
CA VAL A 40 -11.07 -14.72 11.10
C VAL A 40 -9.91 -13.85 11.59
N CYS A 41 -9.09 -13.33 10.67
CA CYS A 41 -8.00 -12.41 10.97
C CYS A 41 -7.82 -11.49 9.75
N PRO A 42 -8.55 -10.36 9.70
CA PRO A 42 -8.42 -9.40 8.61
C PRO A 42 -6.97 -8.93 8.51
N LEU A 43 -6.44 -8.81 7.30
CA LEU A 43 -5.06 -8.39 7.07
C LEU A 43 -5.01 -7.32 5.98
N VAL A 44 -4.28 -6.25 6.23
CA VAL A 44 -3.94 -5.25 5.21
C VAL A 44 -2.44 -5.03 5.21
N VAL A 45 -1.82 -5.17 4.06
CA VAL A 45 -0.38 -5.01 3.88
C VAL A 45 -0.09 -3.97 2.82
N SER A 46 0.84 -3.07 3.10
CA SER A 46 1.46 -2.20 2.12
C SER A 46 2.95 -2.51 2.07
N PRO A 47 3.46 -3.12 0.99
CA PRO A 47 4.84 -3.52 0.91
C PRO A 47 5.76 -2.31 0.79
N VAL A 48 6.97 -2.44 1.33
CA VAL A 48 8.04 -1.45 1.17
C VAL A 48 8.49 -1.43 -0.31
N PRO A 49 8.62 -0.25 -0.94
CA PRO A 49 9.12 -0.16 -2.30
C PRO A 49 10.52 -0.79 -2.46
N PRO A 50 10.83 -1.41 -3.61
CA PRO A 50 12.16 -2.00 -3.85
C PRO A 50 13.25 -0.94 -3.75
N GLY A 51 14.36 -1.27 -3.06
CA GLY A 51 15.49 -0.37 -2.89
C GLY A 51 15.34 0.63 -1.73
N CYS A 52 14.24 0.58 -0.98
CA CYS A 52 14.12 1.31 0.29
C CYS A 52 14.55 0.41 1.46
N GLU A 53 15.42 0.94 2.32
CA GLU A 53 15.75 0.32 3.60
C GLU A 53 14.94 0.99 4.72
N GLY A 54 14.33 0.17 5.58
CA GLY A 54 13.56 0.65 6.71
C GLY A 54 13.55 -0.33 7.87
N VAL A 55 13.34 0.20 9.06
CA VAL A 55 13.25 -0.57 10.29
C VAL A 55 11.80 -0.93 10.57
N TRP A 56 11.55 -2.22 10.80
CA TRP A 56 10.24 -2.71 11.17
C TRP A 56 10.05 -2.62 12.69
N THR A 57 8.99 -1.93 13.11
CA THR A 57 8.53 -1.92 14.50
C THR A 57 7.21 -2.65 14.57
N VAL A 58 7.08 -3.59 15.50
CA VAL A 58 5.88 -4.41 15.66
C VAL A 58 5.25 -4.09 17.02
N GLU A 59 4.00 -3.68 17.00
CA GLU A 59 3.19 -3.34 18.16
C GLU A 59 1.90 -4.18 18.16
N GLY A 60 1.31 -4.36 19.34
CA GLY A 60 0.05 -5.08 19.51
C GLY A 60 0.20 -6.43 20.21
N GLN A 61 -0.90 -7.16 20.31
CA GLN A 61 -0.99 -8.44 21.03
C GLN A 61 -1.98 -9.38 20.36
N GLY A 62 -1.72 -10.69 20.45
CA GLY A 62 -2.61 -11.71 19.90
C GLY A 62 -2.76 -11.60 18.38
N ALA A 63 -4.00 -11.47 17.91
CA ALA A 63 -4.32 -11.32 16.48
C ALA A 63 -4.26 -9.87 15.99
N ASP A 64 -4.13 -8.90 16.89
CA ASP A 64 -4.17 -7.46 16.61
C ASP A 64 -2.75 -6.90 16.58
N ILE A 65 -2.10 -7.02 15.43
CA ILE A 65 -0.70 -6.63 15.22
C ILE A 65 -0.64 -5.45 14.26
N LYS A 66 0.14 -4.46 14.64
CA LYS A 66 0.55 -3.33 13.82
C LYS A 66 2.05 -3.38 13.60
N ALA A 67 2.46 -3.74 12.39
CA ALA A 67 3.84 -3.68 11.95
C ALA A 67 4.03 -2.47 11.04
N LEU A 68 4.90 -1.53 11.40
CA LEU A 68 5.22 -0.35 10.62
C LEU A 68 6.69 -0.39 10.18
N CYS A 69 6.95 -0.12 8.91
CA CYS A 69 8.29 0.05 8.39
C CYS A 69 8.56 1.53 8.19
N ARG A 70 9.55 2.08 8.89
CA ARG A 70 9.96 3.48 8.74
C ARG A 70 11.40 3.59 8.25
N ASP A 71 11.69 4.58 7.41
CA ASP A 71 13.06 4.92 7.01
C ASP A 71 13.83 5.64 8.14
N ALA A 72 15.09 5.99 7.88
CA ALA A 72 15.94 6.72 8.83
C ALA A 72 15.39 8.12 9.19
N ASP A 73 14.61 8.73 8.31
CA ASP A 73 13.97 10.02 8.53
C ASP A 73 12.60 9.89 9.25
N GLY A 74 12.20 8.66 9.60
CA GLY A 74 10.95 8.35 10.27
C GLY A 74 9.73 8.31 9.36
N LYS A 75 9.88 8.38 8.02
CA LYS A 75 8.75 8.27 7.08
C LYS A 75 8.28 6.83 6.94
N LEU A 76 6.97 6.65 6.83
CA LEU A 76 6.37 5.33 6.65
C LEU A 76 6.62 4.82 5.22
N LEU A 77 7.36 3.73 5.10
CA LEU A 77 7.63 3.07 3.82
C LEU A 77 6.62 1.95 3.51
N GLY A 78 6.09 1.31 4.56
CA GLY A 78 5.20 0.17 4.43
C GLY A 78 4.62 -0.23 5.77
N TYR A 79 3.61 -1.09 5.74
CA TYR A 79 2.98 -1.58 6.96
C TYR A 79 2.34 -2.97 6.76
N ALA A 80 2.12 -3.69 7.84
CA ALA A 80 1.22 -4.85 7.90
C ALA A 80 0.33 -4.72 9.14
N LEU A 81 -0.99 -4.77 8.93
CA LEU A 81 -2.00 -4.62 9.97
C LEU A 81 -2.86 -5.87 10.02
N THR A 82 -3.02 -6.48 11.19
CA THR A 82 -3.89 -7.63 11.40
C THR A 82 -5.00 -7.33 12.40
N GLY A 83 -6.11 -8.06 12.31
CA GLY A 83 -7.20 -7.96 13.28
C GLY A 83 -7.85 -6.57 13.30
N GLU A 84 -8.05 -6.02 14.49
CA GLU A 84 -8.60 -4.67 14.70
C GLU A 84 -7.67 -3.55 14.21
N ALA A 85 -6.35 -3.79 14.14
CA ALA A 85 -5.37 -2.81 13.68
C ALA A 85 -5.63 -2.36 12.23
N VAL A 86 -6.35 -3.16 11.44
CA VAL A 86 -6.77 -2.81 10.07
C VAL A 86 -7.60 -1.51 10.01
N ARG A 87 -8.24 -1.08 11.12
CA ARG A 87 -8.95 0.20 11.20
C ARG A 87 -8.02 1.40 10.96
N GLU A 88 -6.73 1.29 11.28
CA GLU A 88 -5.74 2.36 11.11
C GLU A 88 -5.30 2.57 9.65
N LYS A 89 -5.69 1.68 8.72
CA LYS A 89 -5.22 1.72 7.32
C LYS A 89 -5.44 3.07 6.63
N LEU A 90 -6.55 3.77 6.93
CA LEU A 90 -6.88 5.03 6.26
C LEU A 90 -5.95 6.17 6.69
N ALA A 91 -5.48 6.17 7.93
CA ALA A 91 -4.51 7.13 8.41
C ALA A 91 -3.13 6.83 7.80
N LEU A 92 -2.69 5.57 7.91
CA LEU A 92 -1.38 5.12 7.41
C LEU A 92 -1.24 5.26 5.89
N ASN A 93 -2.33 5.07 5.13
CA ASN A 93 -2.32 5.27 3.67
C ASN A 93 -1.97 6.69 3.23
N LYS A 94 -2.22 7.70 4.07
CA LYS A 94 -1.89 9.09 3.76
C LYS A 94 -0.40 9.38 3.96
N GLU A 95 0.29 8.58 4.77
CA GLU A 95 1.73 8.70 5.03
C GLU A 95 2.57 7.95 3.99
N LEU A 96 1.98 6.98 3.28
CA LEU A 96 2.71 6.14 2.33
C LEU A 96 3.15 6.92 1.08
N PRO A 97 4.36 6.63 0.57
CA PRO A 97 4.83 7.18 -0.69
C PRO A 97 4.05 6.61 -1.89
N ALA A 98 4.09 7.35 -3.00
CA ALA A 98 3.64 6.83 -4.28
C ALA A 98 4.54 5.67 -4.75
N LEU A 99 3.94 4.60 -5.29
CA LEU A 99 4.66 3.46 -5.85
C LEU A 99 5.24 3.75 -7.23
N LEU A 100 4.61 4.67 -7.97
CA LEU A 100 5.02 5.12 -9.30
C LEU A 100 4.51 6.54 -9.49
N ALA A 101 5.40 7.52 -9.59
CA ALA A 101 5.07 8.90 -9.91
C ALA A 101 5.28 9.15 -11.41
#